data_AF-A0A8J5NC65-F1
#
_entry.id   AF-A0A8J5NC65-F1
#
_cell.length_a   1.000
_cell.length_b   1.000
_cell.length_c   1.000
_cell.angle_alpha   90.00
_cell.angle_beta   90.00
_cell.angle_gamma   90.00
#
_symmetry.space_group_name_H-M   'P 1'
#
loop_
_entity.id
_entity.type
_entity.pdbx_description
1 polymer ?
#
loop_
_entity_poly.entity_id
_entity_poly.type
_entity_poly.pdbx_seq_one_letter_code
_entity_poly.pdbx_strand_id
1 'polypeptide(L)' 'MAGSILILLLSFRFPFPSGGYGEVRYVADELGYRPSSPLIPTPHPLPAHAIEQIRIAEDQRRRGITFHSRGVIVVVVEE' A
#
# COMPACT_ATOMS: atom_id res chain seq x y z
N MET A 1 25.07 -19.67 4.68
CA MET A 1 24.37 -19.67 5.99
C MET A 1 23.04 -18.99 5.79
N ALA A 2 21.93 -19.74 5.83
CA ALA A 2 20.60 -19.15 5.75
C ALA A 2 20.29 -18.56 7.14
N GLY A 3 20.25 -17.23 7.22
CA GLY A 3 19.81 -16.55 8.43
C GLY A 3 18.31 -16.81 8.61
N SER A 4 17.95 -17.57 9.65
CA SER A 4 16.55 -17.72 10.03
C SER A 4 16.02 -16.37 10.48
N ILE A 5 15.18 -15.73 9.68
CA ILE A 5 14.43 -14.53 10.06
C ILE A 5 13.42 -14.96 11.13
N LEU A 6 13.59 -14.47 12.36
CA LEU A 6 12.66 -14.72 13.46
C LEU A 6 11.39 -13.90 13.23
N ILE A 7 10.37 -14.53 12.66
CA ILE A 7 9.03 -13.95 12.57
C ILE A 7 8.34 -14.16 13.92
N LEU A 8 8.09 -13.07 14.64
CA LEU A 8 7.36 -13.11 15.90
C LEU A 8 5.87 -12.82 15.63
N LEU A 9 5.02 -13.86 15.68
CA LEU A 9 3.57 -13.72 15.56
C LEU A 9 2.94 -13.59 16.96
N LEU A 10 2.42 -12.42 17.29
CA LEU A 10 1.73 -12.17 18.57
C LEU A 10 0.30 -11.68 18.37
N SER A 11 -0.50 -11.88 19.41
CA SER A 11 -1.86 -11.37 19.53
C SER A 11 -2.06 -10.71 20.90
N PHE A 12 -2.66 -9.51 20.93
CA PHE A 12 -3.10 -8.84 22.14
C PHE A 12 -4.62 -8.73 22.16
N ARG A 13 -5.25 -9.11 23.29
CA ARG A 13 -6.70 -9.16 23.46
C ARG A 13 -7.12 -8.38 24.70
N PHE A 14 -8.16 -7.55 24.57
CA PHE A 14 -8.64 -6.68 25.65
C PHE A 14 -10.17 -6.61 25.68
N PRO A 15 -10.79 -6.48 26.87
CA PRO A 15 -12.25 -6.44 26.99
C PRO A 15 -12.80 -5.07 26.60
N PHE A 16 -13.99 -5.05 26.01
CA PHE A 16 -14.76 -3.81 25.82
C PHE A 16 -15.72 -3.57 26.99
N PRO A 17 -16.00 -2.31 27.37
CA PRO A 17 -16.98 -1.99 28.42
C PRO A 17 -18.40 -2.52 28.12
N SER A 18 -18.78 -2.62 26.84
CA SER A 18 -20.06 -3.17 26.39
C SER A 18 -20.13 -4.70 26.41
N GLY A 19 -19.07 -5.37 26.86
CA GLY A 19 -18.85 -6.81 26.67
C GLY A 19 -18.20 -7.14 25.33
N GLY A 20 -17.70 -8.37 25.23
CA GLY A 20 -16.88 -8.81 24.09
C GLY A 20 -15.41 -8.39 24.23
N TYR A 21 -14.63 -8.68 23.18
CA TYR A 21 -13.19 -8.44 23.17
C TYR A 21 -12.74 -7.84 21.84
N GLY A 22 -11.79 -6.91 21.93
CA GLY A 22 -10.96 -6.53 20.81
C GLY A 22 -9.72 -7.43 20.73
N GLU A 23 -9.26 -7.70 19.51
CA GLU A 23 -8.02 -8.43 19.25
C GLU A 23 -7.18 -7.67 18.22
N VAL A 24 -5.88 -7.55 18.48
CA VAL A 24 -4.89 -7.03 17.53
C VAL A 24 -3.82 -8.08 17.34
N ARG A 25 -3.61 -8.51 16.10
CA ARG A 25 -2.51 -9.40 15.70
C ARG A 25 -1.38 -8.57 15.13
N TYR A 26 -0.14 -9.02 15.26
CA TYR A 26 0.97 -8.34 14.60
C TYR A 26 2.10 -9.28 14.24
N VAL A 27 2.85 -8.86 13.21
CA VAL A 27 4.13 -9.42 12.81
C VAL A 27 5.19 -8.36 13.06
N ALA A 28 6.27 -8.75 13.76
CA ALA A 28 7.46 -7.94 13.91
C ALA A 28 8.66 -8.67 13.30
N ASP A 29 9.30 -8.03 12.31
CA ASP A 29 10.54 -8.49 11.67
C ASP A 29 11.39 -7.29 11.21
N GLU A 30 12.36 -7.52 10.32
CA GLU A 30 13.27 -6.50 9.78
C GLU A 30 12.56 -5.35 9.04
N LEU A 31 11.33 -5.57 8.57
CA LEU A 31 10.50 -4.55 7.93
C LEU A 31 9.62 -3.80 8.94
N GLY A 32 9.85 -4.01 10.23
CA GLY A 32 9.21 -3.32 11.34
C GLY A 32 7.96 -4.02 11.87
N TYR A 33 7.11 -3.23 12.54
CA TYR A 33 5.90 -3.67 13.18
C TYR A 33 4.68 -3.49 12.28
N ARG A 34 3.96 -4.59 11.99
CA ARG A 34 2.76 -4.58 11.13
C ARG A 34 1.56 -5.18 11.86
N PRO A 35 0.69 -4.34 12.45
CA PRO A 35 -0.52 -4.80 13.12
C PRO A 35 -1.67 -5.03 12.14
N SER A 36 -2.57 -5.95 12.49
CA SER A 36 -3.80 -6.28 11.77
C SER A 36 -4.93 -6.47 12.77
N SER A 37 -6.02 -5.72 12.56
CA SER A 37 -7.26 -5.82 13.35
C SER A 37 -8.39 -5.07 12.63
N PRO A 38 -9.65 -5.54 12.72
CA PRO A 38 -10.81 -4.76 12.31
C PRO A 38 -10.98 -3.43 13.09
N LEU A 39 -10.28 -3.28 14.21
CA LEU A 39 -10.31 -2.07 15.05
C LEU A 39 -9.37 -0.98 14.54
N ILE A 40 -8.46 -1.30 13.62
CA ILE A 40 -7.56 -0.32 13.02
C ILE A 40 -8.33 0.43 11.93
N PRO A 41 -8.35 1.77 11.93
CA PRO A 41 -9.01 2.53 10.88
C PRO A 41 -8.51 2.13 9.50
N THR A 42 -9.44 1.83 8.60
CA THR A 42 -9.11 1.62 7.20
C THR A 42 -8.81 2.97 6.54
N PRO A 43 -7.80 3.05 5.66
CA PRO A 43 -7.61 4.24 4.83
C PRO A 43 -8.89 4.60 4.08
N HIS A 44 -9.08 5.90 3.86
CA HIS A 44 -10.17 6.39 3.02
C HIS A 44 -9.99 5.86 1.58
N PRO A 45 -11.08 5.70 0.81
CA PRO A 45 -10.98 5.39 -0.61
C PRO A 45 -10.07 6.39 -1.32
N LEU A 46 -9.38 5.92 -2.38
CA LEU A 46 -8.59 6.81 -3.22
C LEU A 46 -9.48 7.94 -3.77
N PRO A 47 -9.01 9.21 -3.73
CA PRO A 47 -9.81 10.32 -4.24
C PRO A 47 -9.99 10.18 -5.75
N ALA A 48 -11.13 10.65 -6.27
CA ALA A 48 -11.49 10.50 -7.68
C ALA A 48 -10.43 11.05 -8.65
N HIS A 49 -9.77 12.17 -8.30
CA HIS A 49 -8.71 12.74 -9.12
C HIS A 49 -7.46 11.84 -9.19
N ALA A 50 -7.15 11.06 -8.15
CA ALA A 50 -6.01 10.15 -8.16
C ALA A 50 -6.28 8.94 -9.09
N ILE A 51 -7.51 8.43 -9.07
CA ILE A 51 -7.96 7.40 -10.02
C ILE A 51 -7.87 7.92 -11.45
N GLU A 52 -8.29 9.16 -11.69
CA GLU A 52 -8.19 9.80 -13.00
C GLU A 52 -6.74 10.02 -13.45
N GLN A 53 -5.85 10.42 -12.53
CA GLN A 53 -4.42 10.52 -12.82
C GLN A 53 -3.81 9.18 -13.23
N ILE A 54 -4.19 8.08 -12.57
CA ILE A 54 -3.75 6.72 -12.95
C ILE A 54 -4.26 6.38 -14.35
N ARG A 55 -5.54 6.62 -14.65
CA ARG A 55 -6.13 6.39 -15.98
C ARG A 55 -5.40 7.17 -17.07
N ILE A 56 -5.11 8.44 -16.83
CA ILE A 56 -4.36 9.31 -17.76
C ILE A 56 -2.93 8.78 -17.95
N ALA A 57 -2.25 8.41 -16.87
CA ALA A 57 -0.90 7.87 -16.94
C ALA A 57 -0.83 6.56 -17.74
N GLU A 58 -1.83 5.68 -17.60
CA GLU A 58 -1.95 4.46 -18.40
C GLU A 58 -2.18 4.76 -19.89
N ASP A 59 -3.03 5.75 -20.21
CA ASP A 59 -3.24 6.18 -21.59
C ASP A 59 -1.97 6.74 -22.22
N GLN A 60 -1.24 7.57 -21.47
CA GLN A 60 0.04 8.11 -21.88
C GLN A 60 1.06 7.00 -22.17
N ARG A 61 1.14 5.97 -21.32
CA ARG A 61 2.00 4.79 -21.54
C ARG A 61 1.61 4.03 -22.80
N ARG A 62 0.32 3.78 -23.05
CA ARG A 62 -0.17 3.12 -24.27
C ARG A 62 0.20 3.90 -25.53
N ARG A 63 0.25 5.23 -25.44
CA ARG A 63 0.63 6.15 -26.52
C ARG A 63 2.15 6.34 -26.65
N GLY A 64 2.97 5.65 -25.85
CA GLY A 64 4.42 5.77 -25.89
C GLY A 64 4.97 7.08 -25.32
N ILE A 65 4.17 7.84 -24.55
CA ILE A 65 4.60 9.12 -23.98
C ILE A 65 5.61 8.88 -22.85
N THR A 66 6.82 9.41 -23.01
CA THR A 66 7.91 9.37 -22.02
C THR A 66 8.17 10.74 -21.43
N PHE A 67 8.32 10.82 -20.10
CA PHE A 67 8.65 12.07 -19.40
C PHE A 67 10.13 12.10 -19.05
N HIS A 68 10.86 13.13 -19.49
CA HIS A 68 12.24 13.38 -19.10
C HIS A 68 12.35 14.66 -18.26
N SER A 69 13.40 14.73 -17.43
CA SER A 69 13.63 15.81 -16.46
C SER A 69 13.80 17.21 -17.05
N ARG A 70 13.95 17.34 -18.38
CA ARG A 70 14.13 18.62 -19.10
C ARG A 70 12.88 19.14 -19.84
N GLY A 71 11.73 18.46 -19.72
CA GLY A 71 10.48 18.83 -20.40
C GLY A 71 9.80 17.63 -21.07
N VAL A 72 8.53 17.80 -21.47
CA VAL A 72 7.76 16.76 -22.16
C VAL A 72 8.23 16.67 -23.61
N ILE A 73 8.87 15.56 -23.98
CA ILE A 73 9.13 15.20 -25.38
C ILE A 73 8.15 14.07 -25.72
N VAL A 74 7.21 14.34 -26.62
CA VAL A 74 6.35 13.30 -27.19
C VAL A 74 7.20 12.57 -28.23
N VAL A 75 7.84 11.46 -27.85
CA VAL A 75 8.42 10.54 -28.83
C VAL A 75 7.27 9.67 -29.34
N VAL A 76 6.66 10.05 -30.46
CA VAL A 76 5.83 9.12 -31.23
C VAL A 76 6.82 8.15 -31.86
N VAL A 77 6.87 6.91 -31.37
CA VAL A 77 7.55 5.84 -32.09
C VAL A 77 6.61 5.46 -33.24
N GLU A 78 6.75 6.11 -34.39
CA GLU A 78 6.26 5.56 -35.65
C GLU A 78 7.27 4.50 -36.11
N GLU A 79 6.76 3.33 -36.53
CA GLU A 79 7.56 2.32 -37.23
C GLU A 79 7.96 2.78 -38.63
#